data_AF-A0A946PKG9-F1
#
_entry.id   AF-A0A946PKG9-F1
#
_cell.length_a   1.000
_cell.length_b   1.000
_cell.length_c   1.000
_cell.angle_alpha   90.00
_cell.angle_beta   90.00
_cell.angle_gamma   90.00
#
_symmetry.space_group_name_H-M   'P 1'
#
loop_
_entity.id
_entity.type
_entity.pdbx_description
1 polymer ?
#
loop_
_entity_poly.entity_id
_entity_poly.type
_entity_poly.pdbx_seq_one_letter_code
_entity_poly.pdbx_strand_id
1 'polypeptide(L)'
;RIEGPREAPQVNGRLLGLTQGAVNEFLDDAISSVEDNGYACREGVTGRCVWLEHEYEILLSNDELLSMRNTVSQLVSGAAGESATIRTETFDLFTGEPLSIVDLFDPETDWVEAVSAEAITRLGSEPWVDERRFTGASPDAINFTLYNLTQGGLVLSFAPYSVGGSGSNTVSITIPYRSLEGYWVPNGLVADLLAAIE
;
A
#
# COMPACT_ATOMS: atom_id res chain seq x y z
N ARG A 1 -5.44 15.40 -17.61
CA ARG A 1 -6.33 14.40 -18.24
C ARG A 1 -5.56 13.09 -18.18
N ILE A 2 -6.05 12.11 -17.41
CA ILE A 2 -5.48 10.76 -17.41
C ILE A 2 -6.15 10.04 -18.57
N GLU A 3 -5.37 9.68 -19.59
CA GLU A 3 -5.83 8.95 -20.77
C GLU A 3 -5.10 7.62 -20.81
N GLY A 4 -5.86 6.52 -20.88
CA GLY A 4 -5.32 5.20 -21.15
C GLY A 4 -5.94 4.60 -22.42
N PRO A 5 -5.50 3.39 -22.82
CA PRO A 5 -6.07 2.66 -23.94
C PRO A 5 -7.58 2.50 -23.79
N ARG A 6 -8.35 2.65 -24.87
CA ARG A 6 -9.82 2.55 -24.82
C ARG A 6 -10.29 1.12 -24.47
N GLU A 7 -9.40 0.16 -24.63
CA GLU A 7 -9.59 -1.27 -24.41
C GLU A 7 -9.68 -1.64 -22.92
N ALA A 8 -9.24 -0.76 -22.00
CA ALA A 8 -9.26 -1.00 -20.55
C ALA A 8 -10.04 0.10 -19.78
N PRO A 9 -11.33 0.32 -20.07
CA PRO A 9 -12.07 1.45 -19.51
C PRO A 9 -12.26 1.34 -17.98
N GLN A 10 -12.39 0.12 -17.42
CA GLN A 10 -12.52 -0.09 -15.98
C GLN A 10 -11.24 0.31 -15.24
N VAL A 11 -10.08 -0.16 -15.72
CA VAL A 11 -8.75 0.19 -15.18
C VAL A 11 -8.54 1.69 -15.24
N ASN A 12 -8.79 2.31 -16.40
CA ASN A 12 -8.65 3.75 -16.57
C ASN A 12 -9.57 4.53 -15.62
N GLY A 13 -10.81 4.07 -15.45
CA GLY A 13 -11.77 4.67 -14.53
C GLY A 13 -11.29 4.61 -13.08
N ARG A 14 -10.77 3.45 -12.64
CA ARG A 14 -10.23 3.25 -11.30
C ARG A 14 -9.02 4.15 -11.05
N LEU A 15 -8.02 4.12 -11.93
CA LEU A 15 -6.83 4.95 -11.82
C LEU A 15 -7.18 6.44 -11.80
N LEU A 16 -8.09 6.87 -12.68
CA LEU A 16 -8.58 8.25 -12.69
C LEU A 16 -9.25 8.63 -11.36
N GLY A 17 -10.12 7.77 -10.83
CA GLY A 17 -10.78 8.00 -9.55
C GLY A 17 -9.79 8.11 -8.39
N LEU A 18 -8.79 7.23 -8.34
CA LEU A 18 -7.74 7.25 -7.31
C LEU A 18 -6.92 8.54 -7.37
N THR A 19 -6.48 8.95 -8.56
CA THR A 19 -5.71 10.20 -8.70
C THR A 19 -6.58 11.43 -8.41
N GLN A 20 -7.83 11.46 -8.85
CA GLN A 20 -8.73 12.57 -8.54
C GLN A 20 -9.02 12.68 -7.03
N GLY A 21 -9.25 11.55 -6.36
CA GLY A 21 -9.43 11.48 -4.92
C GLY A 21 -8.21 12.01 -4.18
N ALA A 22 -7.02 11.53 -4.54
CA ALA A 22 -5.76 11.96 -3.92
C ALA A 22 -5.46 13.46 -4.14
N VAL A 23 -5.73 13.99 -5.33
CA VAL A 23 -5.56 15.43 -5.60
C VAL A 23 -6.54 16.26 -4.77
N ASN A 24 -7.80 15.83 -4.62
CA ASN A 24 -8.78 16.55 -3.82
C ASN A 24 -8.39 16.55 -2.33
N GLU A 25 -8.00 15.40 -1.79
CA GLU A 25 -7.52 15.27 -0.39
C GLU A 25 -6.32 16.20 -0.14
N PHE A 26 -5.34 16.20 -1.05
CA PHE A 26 -4.20 17.10 -0.96
C PHE A 26 -4.58 18.58 -1.02
N LEU A 27 -5.53 18.96 -1.89
CA LEU A 27 -5.98 20.35 -1.99
C LEU A 27 -6.65 20.81 -0.69
N ASP A 28 -7.47 19.95 -0.08
CA ASP A 28 -8.11 20.24 1.21
C ASP A 28 -7.07 20.44 2.33
N ASP A 29 -6.07 19.56 2.39
CA ASP A 29 -4.95 19.66 3.34
C ASP A 29 -4.10 20.92 3.10
N ALA A 30 -3.78 21.21 1.83
CA ALA A 30 -2.98 22.37 1.45
C ALA A 30 -3.69 23.69 1.73
N ILE A 31 -5.00 23.78 1.49
CA ILE A 31 -5.82 24.95 1.80
C ILE A 31 -5.82 25.17 3.32
N SER A 32 -6.17 24.14 4.09
CA SER A 32 -6.24 24.22 5.56
C SER A 32 -4.88 24.65 6.14
N SER A 33 -3.80 24.05 5.63
CA SER A 33 -2.43 24.36 6.01
C SER A 33 -2.04 25.82 5.74
N VAL A 34 -2.43 26.38 4.59
CA VAL A 34 -2.18 27.79 4.24
C VAL A 34 -3.03 28.74 5.09
N GLU A 35 -4.27 28.38 5.41
CA GLU A 35 -5.13 29.17 6.30
C GLU A 35 -4.55 29.27 7.72
N ASP A 36 -4.04 28.15 8.25
CA ASP A 36 -3.48 28.09 9.60
C ASP A 36 -2.08 28.72 9.72
N ASN A 37 -1.24 28.59 8.68
CA ASN A 37 0.19 28.92 8.76
C ASN A 37 0.61 30.09 7.86
N GLY A 38 -0.28 30.58 6.99
CA GLY A 38 0.08 31.43 5.85
C GLY A 38 0.94 30.71 4.83
N TYR A 39 1.52 31.44 3.87
CA TYR A 39 2.49 30.89 2.91
C TYR A 39 3.89 30.77 3.56
N ALA A 40 4.05 29.82 4.46
CA ALA A 40 5.30 29.56 5.16
C ALA A 40 6.11 28.46 4.44
N CYS A 41 6.92 28.86 3.46
CA CYS A 41 7.84 27.98 2.73
C CYS A 41 9.09 27.68 3.57
N ARG A 42 9.22 26.46 4.09
CA ARG A 42 10.40 26.03 4.86
C ARG A 42 11.40 25.19 4.04
N GLU A 43 11.05 24.78 2.83
CA GLU A 43 11.91 24.01 1.94
C GLU A 43 12.70 24.93 0.99
N GLY A 44 14.03 24.96 1.11
CA GLY A 44 14.90 25.88 0.35
C GLY A 44 15.51 25.29 -0.93
N VAL A 45 15.30 24.01 -1.23
CA VAL A 45 16.06 23.28 -2.28
C VAL A 45 15.36 23.31 -3.63
N THR A 46 14.07 23.01 -3.68
CA THR A 46 13.29 22.98 -4.94
C THR A 46 12.61 24.31 -5.26
N GLY A 47 12.52 25.22 -4.27
CA GLY A 47 11.71 26.43 -4.34
C GLY A 47 10.20 26.17 -4.34
N ARG A 48 9.77 24.93 -4.08
CA ARG A 48 8.36 24.55 -3.96
C ARG A 48 7.96 24.60 -2.49
N CYS A 49 6.79 25.16 -2.22
CA CYS A 49 6.26 25.30 -0.85
C CYS A 49 5.10 24.37 -0.55
N VAL A 50 4.43 23.94 -1.61
CA VAL A 50 3.27 23.06 -1.61
C VAL A 50 3.39 22.21 -2.86
N TRP A 51 3.48 20.89 -2.70
CA TRP A 51 3.56 19.96 -3.83
C TRP A 51 3.09 18.56 -3.42
N LEU A 52 2.67 17.80 -4.42
CA LEU A 52 2.24 16.43 -4.33
C LEU A 52 2.91 15.64 -5.44
N GLU A 53 3.45 14.47 -5.10
CA GLU A 53 4.03 13.51 -6.03
C GLU A 53 3.43 12.13 -5.78
N HIS A 54 3.15 11.43 -6.89
CA HIS A 54 2.68 10.05 -6.89
C HIS A 54 3.64 9.19 -7.69
N GLU A 55 4.23 8.20 -7.05
CA GLU A 55 5.07 7.19 -7.69
C GLU A 55 4.34 5.86 -7.69
N TYR A 56 3.80 5.47 -8.85
CA TYR A 56 3.09 4.22 -9.04
C TYR A 56 4.05 3.11 -9.48
N GLU A 57 3.93 1.95 -8.83
CA GLU A 57 4.63 0.72 -9.16
C GLU A 57 3.61 -0.40 -9.37
N ILE A 58 3.76 -1.16 -10.46
CA ILE A 58 2.96 -2.36 -10.72
C ILE A 58 3.71 -3.56 -10.15
N LEU A 59 3.15 -4.21 -9.13
CA LEU A 59 3.75 -5.37 -8.45
C LEU A 59 3.27 -6.70 -9.04
N LEU A 60 2.06 -6.74 -9.59
CA LEU A 60 1.52 -7.86 -10.34
C LEU A 60 0.51 -7.37 -11.35
N SER A 61 0.58 -7.90 -12.56
CA SER A 61 -0.41 -7.71 -13.62
C SER A 61 -0.49 -9.01 -14.41
N ASN A 62 -1.67 -9.62 -14.41
CA ASN A 62 -2.00 -10.76 -15.26
C ASN A 62 -3.35 -10.51 -15.93
N ASP A 63 -3.96 -11.54 -16.53
CA ASP A 63 -5.24 -11.40 -17.22
C ASP A 63 -6.43 -11.18 -16.27
N GLU A 64 -6.26 -11.44 -14.97
CA GLU A 64 -7.33 -11.43 -13.97
C GLU A 64 -7.26 -10.25 -13.00
N LEU A 65 -6.05 -9.83 -12.61
CA LEU A 65 -5.86 -8.83 -11.56
C LEU A 65 -4.71 -7.87 -11.85
N LEU A 66 -4.82 -6.68 -11.28
CA LEU A 66 -3.74 -5.71 -11.15
C LEU A 66 -3.51 -5.40 -9.67
N SER A 67 -2.26 -5.51 -9.23
CA SER A 67 -1.78 -5.11 -7.91
C SER A 67 -0.73 -4.02 -8.08
N MET A 68 -0.98 -2.86 -7.51
CA MET A 68 -0.13 -1.69 -7.62
C MET A 68 0.07 -0.99 -6.28
N ARG A 69 1.24 -0.39 -6.13
CA ARG A 69 1.61 0.44 -5.00
C ARG A 69 1.76 1.87 -5.48
N ASN A 70 1.36 2.82 -4.64
CA ASN A 70 1.58 4.24 -4.86
C ASN A 70 2.31 4.82 -3.65
N THR A 71 3.52 5.31 -3.86
CA THR A 71 4.21 6.13 -2.87
C THR A 71 3.77 7.58 -3.07
N VAL A 72 3.07 8.12 -2.08
CA VAL A 72 2.58 9.49 -2.09
C VAL A 72 3.50 10.34 -1.24
N SER A 73 4.26 11.21 -1.89
CA SER A 73 5.11 12.20 -1.26
C SER A 73 4.48 13.58 -1.38
N GLN A 74 4.51 14.35 -0.29
CA GLN A 74 3.93 15.68 -0.30
C GLN A 74 4.66 16.63 0.65
N LEU A 75 4.55 17.92 0.33
CA LEU A 75 4.85 19.03 1.21
C LEU A 75 3.66 19.99 1.23
N VAL A 76 3.28 20.43 2.42
CA VAL A 76 2.28 21.48 2.63
C VAL A 76 2.89 22.64 3.42
N SER A 77 2.18 23.76 3.50
CA SER A 77 2.69 24.96 4.17
C SER A 77 2.93 24.74 5.67
N GLY A 78 3.99 25.33 6.21
CA GLY A 78 4.32 25.20 7.63
C GLY A 78 4.80 23.81 8.07
N ALA A 79 4.79 22.79 7.20
CA ALA A 79 5.32 21.46 7.51
C ALA A 79 6.82 21.52 7.87
N ALA A 80 7.24 20.62 8.76
CA ALA A 80 8.64 20.50 9.18
C ALA A 80 9.54 19.90 8.08
N GLY A 81 8.93 19.20 7.13
CA GLY A 81 9.59 18.57 5.99
C GLY A 81 8.56 17.82 5.13
N GLU A 82 9.04 17.15 4.10
CA GLU A 82 8.24 16.23 3.28
C GLU A 82 7.70 15.07 4.13
N SER A 83 6.47 14.66 3.84
CA SER A 83 5.90 13.41 4.31
C SER A 83 5.70 12.45 3.14
N ALA A 84 5.95 11.17 3.36
CA ALA A 84 5.68 10.10 2.40
C ALA A 84 4.76 9.05 3.03
N THR A 85 3.87 8.48 2.24
CA THR A 85 2.99 7.37 2.65
C THR A 85 2.83 6.36 1.52
N ILE A 86 2.59 5.10 1.86
CA ILE A 86 2.24 4.07 0.88
C ILE A 86 0.72 3.91 0.82
N ARG A 87 0.18 3.91 -0.39
CA ARG A 87 -1.17 3.42 -0.72
C ARG A 87 -1.05 2.17 -1.57
N THR A 88 -1.94 1.21 -1.37
CA THR A 88 -1.93 -0.07 -2.09
C THR A 88 -3.30 -0.31 -2.71
N GLU A 89 -3.31 -0.83 -3.93
CA GLU A 89 -4.53 -1.18 -4.65
C GLU A 89 -4.33 -2.52 -5.32
N THR A 90 -5.21 -3.47 -5.01
CA THR A 90 -5.32 -4.75 -5.73
C THR A 90 -6.75 -4.89 -6.17
N PHE A 91 -7.00 -5.11 -7.46
CA PHE A 91 -8.37 -5.18 -7.99
C PHE A 91 -8.48 -6.16 -9.16
N ASP A 92 -9.68 -6.70 -9.31
CA ASP A 92 -10.05 -7.62 -10.38
C ASP A 92 -10.27 -6.85 -11.69
N LEU A 93 -9.67 -7.30 -12.78
CA LEU A 93 -9.68 -6.61 -14.07
C LEU A 93 -11.00 -6.78 -14.84
N PHE A 94 -11.79 -7.79 -14.53
CA PHE A 94 -13.08 -8.04 -15.18
C PHE A 94 -14.17 -7.13 -14.62
N THR A 95 -14.21 -6.99 -13.29
CA THR A 95 -15.21 -6.24 -12.54
C THR A 95 -14.75 -4.80 -12.27
N GLY A 96 -13.45 -4.57 -12.16
CA GLY A 96 -12.86 -3.30 -11.71
C GLY A 96 -12.98 -3.08 -10.19
N GLU A 97 -13.44 -4.09 -9.45
CA GLU A 97 -13.68 -3.99 -8.01
C GLU A 97 -12.40 -4.27 -7.21
N PRO A 98 -12.16 -3.50 -6.12
CA PRO A 98 -11.02 -3.75 -5.25
C PRO A 98 -11.19 -5.08 -4.52
N LEU A 99 -10.08 -5.80 -4.41
CA LEU A 99 -9.97 -6.99 -3.57
C LEU A 99 -9.53 -6.55 -2.18
N SER A 100 -10.17 -7.10 -1.16
CA SER A 100 -9.73 -6.96 0.22
C SER A 100 -8.75 -8.06 0.57
N ILE A 101 -7.86 -7.81 1.54
CA ILE A 101 -6.94 -8.85 2.01
C ILE A 101 -7.71 -10.07 2.55
N VAL A 102 -8.89 -9.86 3.14
CA VAL A 102 -9.71 -10.93 3.69
C VAL A 102 -10.23 -11.89 2.61
N ASP A 103 -10.33 -11.42 1.36
CA ASP A 103 -10.81 -12.23 0.23
C ASP A 103 -9.75 -13.22 -0.26
N LEU A 104 -8.49 -13.05 0.16
CA LEU A 104 -7.38 -13.94 -0.20
C LEU A 104 -7.35 -15.21 0.66
N PHE A 105 -7.89 -15.15 1.87
CA PHE A 105 -7.74 -16.17 2.89
C PHE A 105 -9.05 -16.90 3.18
N ASP A 106 -8.94 -18.18 3.54
CA ASP A 106 -10.07 -18.99 3.96
C ASP A 106 -10.59 -18.49 5.32
N PRO A 107 -11.85 -18.02 5.40
CA PRO A 107 -12.42 -17.47 6.64
C PRO A 107 -12.61 -18.53 7.74
N GLU A 108 -12.49 -19.82 7.43
CA GLU A 108 -12.53 -20.91 8.43
C GLU A 108 -11.17 -21.15 9.10
N THR A 109 -10.12 -20.42 8.71
CA THR A 109 -8.76 -20.57 9.22
C THR A 109 -8.31 -19.37 10.05
N ASP A 110 -7.35 -19.60 10.95
CA ASP A 110 -6.71 -18.56 11.78
C ASP A 110 -5.63 -17.78 10.97
N TRP A 111 -6.01 -17.28 9.79
CA TRP A 111 -5.07 -16.69 8.84
C TRP A 111 -4.45 -15.38 9.36
N VAL A 112 -5.18 -14.61 10.17
CA VAL A 112 -4.70 -13.32 10.71
C VAL A 112 -3.53 -13.57 11.66
N GLU A 113 -3.64 -14.60 12.50
CA GLU A 113 -2.60 -15.07 13.41
C GLU A 113 -1.38 -15.57 12.63
N ALA A 114 -1.60 -16.32 11.55
CA ALA A 114 -0.53 -16.83 10.69
C ALA A 114 0.24 -15.68 10.00
N VAL A 115 -0.47 -14.72 9.39
CA VAL A 115 0.13 -13.54 8.76
C VAL A 115 0.88 -12.70 9.79
N SER A 116 0.29 -12.47 10.98
CA SER A 116 0.94 -11.75 12.07
C SER A 116 2.25 -12.40 12.50
N ALA A 117 2.24 -13.70 12.76
CA ALA A 117 3.44 -14.44 13.19
C ALA A 117 4.56 -14.34 12.15
N GLU A 118 4.19 -14.45 10.87
CA GLU A 118 5.11 -14.43 9.76
C GLU A 118 5.67 -13.03 9.47
N ALA A 119 4.83 -12.01 9.63
CA ALA A 119 5.20 -10.60 9.57
C ALA A 119 6.15 -10.22 10.70
N ILE A 120 5.81 -10.54 11.95
CA ILE A 120 6.65 -10.25 13.13
C ILE A 120 8.02 -10.92 12.99
N THR A 121 8.06 -12.18 12.53
CA THR A 121 9.31 -12.92 12.32
C THR A 121 10.21 -12.23 11.29
N ARG A 122 9.66 -11.82 10.14
CA ARG A 122 10.41 -11.09 9.11
C ARG A 122 10.88 -9.73 9.57
N LEU A 123 9.98 -8.95 10.18
CA LEU A 123 10.32 -7.64 10.73
C LEU A 123 11.47 -7.72 11.75
N GLY A 124 11.60 -8.84 12.47
CA GLY A 124 12.72 -9.05 13.40
C GLY A 124 14.11 -9.11 12.73
N SER A 125 14.17 -9.29 11.41
CA SER A 125 15.41 -9.31 10.64
C SER A 125 15.75 -7.95 10.01
N GLU A 126 14.87 -6.97 10.14
CA GLU A 126 15.00 -5.67 9.48
C GLU A 126 15.69 -4.63 10.39
N PRO A 127 16.69 -3.88 9.89
CA PRO A 127 17.49 -2.96 10.72
C PRO A 127 16.74 -1.69 11.14
N TRP A 128 15.61 -1.39 10.50
CA TRP A 128 14.78 -0.20 10.75
C TRP A 128 13.61 -0.47 11.71
N VAL A 129 13.45 -1.72 12.16
CA VAL A 129 12.37 -2.16 13.04
C VAL A 129 12.76 -2.02 14.51
N ASP A 130 11.76 -1.74 15.36
CA ASP A 130 11.89 -1.81 16.82
C ASP A 130 10.70 -2.57 17.45
N GLU A 131 10.57 -2.53 18.78
CA GLU A 131 9.53 -3.24 19.54
C GLU A 131 8.10 -2.91 19.07
N ARG A 132 7.88 -1.79 18.37
CA ARG A 132 6.57 -1.46 17.79
C ARG A 132 6.06 -2.52 16.82
N ARG A 133 6.92 -3.34 16.22
CA ARG A 133 6.49 -4.47 15.35
C ARG A 133 5.44 -5.37 16.00
N PHE A 134 5.49 -5.57 17.32
CA PHE A 134 4.53 -6.44 18.01
C PHE A 134 3.14 -5.82 18.10
N THR A 135 3.03 -4.50 18.00
CA THR A 135 1.76 -3.78 17.94
C THR A 135 1.34 -3.55 16.48
N GLY A 136 2.24 -3.02 15.64
CA GLY A 136 1.96 -2.67 14.25
C GLY A 136 1.74 -3.87 13.31
N ALA A 137 2.18 -5.06 13.69
CA ALA A 137 1.88 -6.32 13.01
C ALA A 137 1.19 -7.32 13.95
N SER A 138 0.43 -6.82 14.93
CA SER A 138 -0.43 -7.65 15.80
C SER A 138 -1.52 -8.34 14.99
N PRO A 139 -2.14 -9.44 15.49
CA PRO A 139 -3.13 -10.23 14.76
C PRO A 139 -4.49 -9.51 14.69
N ASP A 140 -4.50 -8.40 13.98
CA ASP A 140 -5.70 -7.66 13.58
C ASP A 140 -5.60 -7.43 12.06
N ALA A 141 -6.64 -7.84 11.33
CA ALA A 141 -6.68 -7.72 9.87
C ALA A 141 -6.47 -6.28 9.38
N ILE A 142 -6.83 -5.27 10.20
CA ILE A 142 -6.61 -3.85 9.86
C ILE A 142 -5.13 -3.54 9.62
N ASN A 143 -4.21 -4.23 10.31
CA ASN A 143 -2.76 -4.03 10.21
C ASN A 143 -2.19 -4.51 8.87
N PHE A 144 -2.94 -5.32 8.13
CA PHE A 144 -2.50 -5.93 6.88
C PHE A 144 -3.25 -5.39 5.66
N THR A 145 -4.02 -4.30 5.82
CA THR A 145 -4.78 -3.67 4.73
C THR A 145 -3.90 -3.01 3.66
N LEU A 146 -2.67 -2.63 4.01
CA LEU A 146 -1.67 -2.13 3.07
C LEU A 146 -0.90 -3.31 2.47
N TYR A 147 -1.50 -3.96 1.47
CA TYR A 147 -0.92 -5.14 0.85
C TYR A 147 -0.89 -5.06 -0.68
N ASN A 148 0.05 -5.79 -1.26
CA ASN A 148 0.12 -6.04 -2.68
C ASN A 148 0.45 -7.50 -2.95
N LEU A 149 -0.13 -8.03 -4.02
CA LEU A 149 0.29 -9.31 -4.60
C LEU A 149 1.48 -9.10 -5.54
N THR A 150 2.39 -10.06 -5.55
CA THR A 150 3.49 -10.19 -6.51
C THR A 150 3.48 -11.60 -7.12
N GLN A 151 4.38 -11.89 -8.07
CA GLN A 151 4.56 -13.26 -8.55
C GLN A 151 5.02 -14.23 -7.45
N GLY A 152 5.70 -13.77 -6.40
CA GLY A 152 6.38 -14.65 -5.43
C GLY A 152 5.84 -14.60 -3.98
N GLY A 153 4.98 -13.63 -3.66
CA GLY A 153 4.48 -13.47 -2.30
C GLY A 153 3.60 -12.25 -2.07
N LEU A 154 3.07 -12.20 -0.86
CA LEU A 154 2.31 -11.09 -0.29
C LEU A 154 3.27 -10.03 0.22
N VAL A 155 3.24 -8.84 -0.36
CA VAL A 155 3.97 -7.67 0.14
C VAL A 155 3.08 -6.96 1.13
N LEU A 156 3.58 -6.77 2.36
CA LEU A 156 2.93 -5.96 3.39
C LEU A 156 3.71 -4.66 3.56
N SER A 157 3.02 -3.55 3.37
CA SER A 157 3.50 -2.22 3.69
C SER A 157 2.95 -1.77 5.04
N PHE A 158 3.69 -0.88 5.70
CA PHE A 158 3.32 -0.44 7.04
C PHE A 158 3.24 1.08 7.10
N ALA A 159 2.22 1.59 7.79
CA ALA A 159 2.10 3.02 8.04
C ALA A 159 3.33 3.56 8.78
N PRO A 160 3.73 4.82 8.53
CA PRO A 160 4.82 5.44 9.27
C PRO A 160 4.67 5.26 10.78
N TYR A 161 5.77 4.92 11.45
CA TYR A 161 5.83 4.72 12.91
C TYR A 161 5.07 3.52 13.48
N SER A 162 4.43 2.67 12.67
CA SER A 162 3.68 1.51 13.20
C SER A 162 4.58 0.35 13.62
N VAL A 163 5.71 0.15 12.94
CA VAL A 163 6.63 -0.99 13.17
C VAL A 163 8.07 -0.57 13.46
N GLY A 164 8.39 0.72 13.37
CA GLY A 164 9.74 1.27 13.62
C GLY A 164 9.76 2.79 13.65
N GLY A 165 10.76 3.39 14.32
CA GLY A 165 10.78 4.83 14.63
C GLY A 165 11.57 5.78 13.72
N SER A 166 12.45 5.29 12.84
CA SER A 166 13.45 6.15 12.16
C SER A 166 13.37 6.08 10.63
N GLY A 167 12.75 7.09 10.01
CA GLY A 167 12.86 7.36 8.56
C GLY A 167 12.18 6.34 7.63
N SER A 168 11.46 5.37 8.19
CA SER A 168 10.81 4.26 7.49
C SER A 168 9.38 4.60 7.07
N ASN A 169 9.19 5.71 6.34
CA ASN A 169 7.83 6.13 5.94
C ASN A 169 7.23 5.24 4.84
N THR A 170 8.08 4.48 4.16
CA THR A 170 7.74 3.67 2.99
C THR A 170 8.40 2.28 3.06
N VAL A 171 8.21 1.57 4.18
CA VAL A 171 8.78 0.23 4.38
C VAL A 171 7.79 -0.88 4.08
N SER A 172 8.32 -2.02 3.66
CA SER A 172 7.56 -3.22 3.37
C SER A 172 8.37 -4.48 3.63
N ILE A 173 7.67 -5.59 3.87
CA ILE A 173 8.23 -6.95 3.88
C ILE A 173 7.51 -7.80 2.84
N THR A 174 8.14 -8.89 2.41
CA THR A 174 7.51 -9.89 1.53
C THR A 174 7.36 -11.21 2.26
N ILE A 175 6.12 -11.71 2.35
CA ILE A 175 5.80 -13.05 2.83
C ILE A 175 5.61 -13.97 1.60
N PRO A 176 6.50 -14.96 1.38
CA PRO A 176 6.33 -15.95 0.33
C PRO A 176 5.02 -16.71 0.53
N TYR A 177 4.27 -16.96 -0.54
CA TYR A 177 2.94 -17.59 -0.46
C TYR A 177 2.97 -18.96 0.23
N ARG A 178 4.03 -19.74 0.03
CA ARG A 178 4.22 -21.05 0.66
C ARG A 178 4.31 -21.01 2.18
N SER A 179 4.68 -19.87 2.76
CA SER A 179 4.75 -19.73 4.23
C SER A 179 3.36 -19.62 4.88
N LEU A 180 2.33 -19.37 4.05
CA LEU A 180 0.93 -19.28 4.45
C LEU A 180 0.08 -20.39 3.76
N GLU A 181 0.73 -21.47 3.32
CA GLU A 181 0.04 -22.63 2.76
C GLU A 181 -0.95 -23.21 3.79
N GLY A 182 -2.16 -23.53 3.34
CA GLY A 182 -3.26 -23.98 4.19
C GLY A 182 -4.15 -22.87 4.74
N TYR A 183 -3.80 -21.59 4.58
CA TYR A 183 -4.65 -20.45 4.97
C TYR A 183 -5.33 -19.75 3.79
N TRP A 184 -4.84 -19.97 2.56
CA TRP A 184 -5.42 -19.37 1.34
C TRP A 184 -6.79 -19.97 1.02
N VAL A 185 -7.68 -19.18 0.40
CA VAL A 185 -8.93 -19.71 -0.17
C VAL A 185 -8.60 -20.84 -1.18
N PRO A 186 -9.18 -22.04 -1.03
CA PRO A 186 -8.97 -23.12 -1.97
C PRO A 186 -9.44 -22.76 -3.38
N ASN A 187 -8.58 -22.94 -4.38
CA ASN A 187 -8.83 -22.53 -5.78
C ASN A 187 -9.18 -21.02 -5.92
N GLY A 188 -8.71 -20.19 -4.98
CA GLY A 188 -8.80 -18.73 -5.08
C GLY A 188 -7.64 -18.11 -5.87
N LEU A 189 -7.59 -16.78 -5.89
CA LEU A 189 -6.63 -15.99 -6.69
C LEU A 189 -5.15 -16.34 -6.45
N VAL A 190 -4.80 -16.70 -5.21
CA VAL A 190 -3.41 -17.04 -4.86
C VAL A 190 -3.04 -18.46 -5.30
N ALA A 191 -4.01 -19.35 -5.55
CA ALA A 191 -3.73 -20.72 -5.98
C ALA A 191 -3.01 -20.75 -7.34
N ASP A 192 -3.45 -19.91 -8.29
CA ASP A 192 -2.82 -19.82 -9.60
C ASP A 192 -1.42 -19.19 -9.53
N LEU A 193 -1.23 -18.24 -8.61
CA LEU A 193 0.09 -17.65 -8.34
C LEU A 193 1.05 -18.68 -7.73
N LEU A 194 0.56 -19.54 -6.83
CA LEU A 194 1.33 -20.65 -6.26
C LEU A 194 1.75 -21.66 -7.33
N ALA A 195 0.84 -22.05 -8.23
CA ALA A 195 1.10 -22.98 -9.32
C ALA A 195 2.13 -22.43 -10.33
N ALA A 196 2.16 -21.12 -10.54
CA ALA A 196 3.10 -20.46 -11.44
C ALA A 196 4.55 -20.36 -10.89
N ILE A 197 4.78 -20.73 -9.62
CA ILE A 197 6.10 -20.73 -8.96
C ILE A 197 6.76 -22.13 -8.99
N GLU A 198 6.05 -23.15 -9.47
CA GLU A 198 6.58 -24.52 -9.67
C GLU A 198 7.39 -24.66 -10.97
#